data_AF-A0A662QF87-F1
#
_entry.id   AF-A0A662QF87-F1
#
_cell.length_a   1.000
_cell.length_b   1.000
_cell.length_c   1.000
_cell.angle_alpha   90.00
_cell.angle_beta   90.00
_cell.angle_gamma   90.00
#
_symmetry.space_group_name_H-M   'P 1'
#
loop_
_entity.id
_entity.type
_entity.pdbx_description
1 polymer ?
#
loop_
_entity_poly.entity_id
_entity_poly.type
_entity_poly.pdbx_seq_one_letter_code
_entity_poly.pdbx_strand_id
1 'polypeptide(L)'
;MTERRNRRLALEEGLTINSILAIIYAAVVLQPAAIYLTMTAGVTIGAGYVAVLLFVELARLLGRPLRRAEVFIIYSMSGLAAMTNYFMAMPWNAYIRTSPIS
;
A
#
# COMPACT_ATOMS: atom_id res chain seq x y z
N MET A 1 32.60 22.59 -10.35
CA MET A 1 32.40 21.41 -9.46
C MET A 1 31.02 21.33 -8.80
N THR A 2 30.24 22.42 -8.79
CA THR A 2 28.93 22.53 -8.10
C THR A 2 27.78 21.79 -8.80
N GLU A 3 27.86 21.61 -10.12
CA GLU A 3 26.77 21.07 -10.95
C GLU A 3 26.51 19.56 -10.73
N ARG A 4 27.57 18.78 -10.43
CA ARG A 4 27.45 17.34 -10.13
C ARG A 4 26.70 17.06 -8.81
N ARG A 5 26.64 18.04 -7.90
CA ARG A 5 25.92 17.93 -6.62
C ARG A 5 24.41 18.11 -6.79
N ASN A 6 23.97 19.02 -7.68
CA ASN A 6 22.55 19.29 -7.91
C ASN A 6 21.81 18.12 -8.58
N ARG A 7 22.46 17.34 -9.45
CA ARG A 7 21.83 16.16 -10.08
C ARG A 7 21.50 15.03 -9.08
N ARG A 8 22.14 15.02 -7.91
CA ARG A 8 21.81 14.10 -6.80
C ARG A 8 20.69 14.61 -5.89
N LEU A 9 20.36 15.90 -5.99
CA LEU A 9 19.32 16.56 -5.21
C LEU A 9 18.02 16.77 -6.01
N ALA A 10 18.05 16.55 -7.33
CA ALA A 10 16.87 16.51 -8.16
C ALA A 10 16.05 15.25 -7.80
N LEU A 11 15.16 15.40 -6.83
CA LEU A 11 14.18 14.38 -6.46
C LEU A 11 13.36 14.06 -7.71
N GLU A 12 13.43 12.81 -8.18
CA GLU A 12 12.58 12.34 -9.26
C GLU A 12 11.12 12.35 -8.77
N GLU A 13 10.18 12.77 -9.63
CA GLU A 13 8.75 12.68 -9.33
C GLU A 13 8.36 11.21 -9.12
N GLY A 14 8.07 10.84 -7.87
CA GLY A 14 7.56 9.52 -7.51
C GLY A 14 6.04 9.47 -7.38
N LEU A 15 5.39 10.63 -7.22
CA LEU A 15 3.93 10.73 -7.08
C LEU A 15 3.31 10.88 -8.47
N THR A 16 3.07 9.76 -9.12
CA THR A 16 2.38 9.70 -10.41
C THR A 16 0.98 9.12 -10.23
N ILE A 17 0.14 9.24 -11.26
CA ILE A 17 -1.18 8.61 -11.30
C ILE A 17 -1.09 7.10 -11.02
N ASN A 18 -0.05 6.43 -11.53
CA ASN A 18 0.18 5.01 -11.28
C ASN A 18 0.42 4.74 -9.78
N SER A 19 1.24 5.57 -9.13
CA SER A 19 1.50 5.47 -7.69
C SER A 19 0.24 5.70 -6.87
N ILE A 20 -0.60 6.68 -7.26
CA ILE A 20 -1.86 6.98 -6.58
C ILE A 20 -2.84 5.81 -6.70
N LEU A 21 -2.99 5.24 -7.89
CA LEU A 21 -3.84 4.07 -8.12
C LEU A 21 -3.38 2.87 -7.28
N ALA A 22 -2.08 2.68 -7.11
CA ALA A 22 -1.54 1.62 -6.26
C ALA A 22 -1.88 1.81 -4.78
N ILE A 23 -1.81 3.05 -4.30
CA ILE A 23 -2.18 3.39 -2.92
C ILE A 23 -3.66 3.15 -2.68
N ILE A 24 -4.52 3.54 -3.62
CA ILE A 24 -5.98 3.31 -3.54
C ILE A 24 -6.28 1.82 -3.56
N TYR A 25 -5.61 1.05 -4.43
CA TYR A 25 -5.72 -0.41 -4.47
C TYR A 25 -5.37 -1.02 -3.11
N ALA A 26 -4.27 -0.59 -2.49
CA ALA A 26 -3.88 -1.09 -1.18
C ALA A 26 -4.88 -0.73 -0.08
N ALA A 27 -5.43 0.49 -0.11
CA ALA A 27 -6.44 0.93 0.85
C ALA A 27 -7.76 0.14 0.73
N VAL A 28 -8.24 -0.12 -0.49
CA VAL A 28 -9.57 -0.71 -0.68
C VAL A 28 -9.53 -2.24 -0.72
N VAL A 29 -8.51 -2.81 -1.36
CA VAL A 29 -8.44 -4.26 -1.63
C VAL A 29 -7.58 -5.00 -0.61
N LEU A 30 -6.39 -4.47 -0.31
CA LEU A 30 -5.48 -5.16 0.62
C LEU A 30 -5.88 -4.98 2.09
N GLN A 31 -6.50 -3.85 2.45
CA GLN A 31 -6.93 -3.59 3.82
C GLN A 31 -7.93 -4.62 4.38
N PRO A 32 -9.05 -5.00 3.72
CA PRO A 32 -9.96 -6.02 4.26
C PRO A 32 -9.29 -7.40 4.36
N ALA A 33 -8.39 -7.74 3.42
CA ALA A 33 -7.61 -8.97 3.50
C ALA A 33 -6.64 -8.95 4.70
N ALA A 34 -5.96 -7.82 4.94
CA ALA A 34 -5.07 -7.63 6.08
C ALA A 34 -5.82 -7.73 7.41
N ILE A 35 -7.00 -7.13 7.51
CA ILE A 35 -7.89 -7.22 8.67
C ILE A 35 -8.26 -8.67 8.95
N TYR A 36 -8.73 -9.40 7.92
CA TYR A 36 -9.11 -10.81 8.06
C TYR A 36 -7.94 -11.65 8.60
N LEU A 37 -6.78 -11.60 7.95
CA LEU A 37 -5.60 -12.35 8.36
C LEU A 37 -5.12 -11.97 9.77
N THR A 38 -5.19 -10.69 10.12
CA THR A 38 -4.83 -10.22 11.47
C THR A 38 -5.79 -10.78 12.52
N MET A 39 -7.09 -10.84 12.24
CA MET A 39 -8.09 -11.35 13.18
C MET A 39 -8.11 -12.88 13.28
N THR A 40 -7.88 -13.60 12.17
CA THR A 40 -7.96 -15.07 12.15
C THR A 40 -6.65 -15.75 12.51
N ALA A 41 -5.53 -15.20 12.04
CA ALA A 41 -4.22 -15.83 12.17
C ALA A 41 -3.26 -15.02 13.05
N GLY A 42 -3.61 -13.79 13.42
CA GLY A 42 -2.69 -12.90 14.15
C GLY A 42 -1.50 -12.44 13.32
N VAL A 43 -1.55 -12.60 11.99
CA VAL A 43 -0.44 -12.32 11.08
C VAL A 43 -0.71 -11.06 10.27
N THR A 44 0.28 -10.18 10.20
CA THR A 44 0.27 -9.01 9.31
C THR A 44 0.84 -9.36 7.94
N ILE A 45 0.18 -8.90 6.88
CA ILE A 45 0.69 -9.09 5.51
C ILE A 45 1.62 -7.94 5.11
N GLY A 46 2.64 -8.27 4.31
CA GLY A 46 3.51 -7.29 3.67
C GLY A 46 2.81 -6.57 2.52
N ALA A 47 1.73 -5.83 2.80
CA ALA A 47 0.86 -5.21 1.81
C ALA A 47 1.62 -4.29 0.83
N GLY A 48 2.66 -3.60 1.30
CA GLY A 48 3.53 -2.79 0.44
C GLY A 48 4.25 -3.62 -0.63
N TYR A 49 4.76 -4.81 -0.27
CA TYR A 49 5.42 -5.70 -1.23
C TYR A 49 4.43 -6.27 -2.26
N VAL A 50 3.24 -6.65 -1.80
CA VAL A 50 2.18 -7.16 -2.68
C VAL A 50 1.72 -6.10 -3.68
N ALA A 51 1.49 -4.86 -3.22
CA ALA A 51 1.11 -3.75 -4.08
C ALA A 51 2.20 -3.41 -5.10
N VAL A 52 3.47 -3.38 -4.68
CA VAL A 52 4.60 -3.14 -5.58
C VAL A 52 4.71 -4.22 -6.65
N LEU A 53 4.65 -5.51 -6.28
CA LEU A 53 4.74 -6.62 -7.22
C LEU A 53 3.67 -6.50 -8.31
N LEU A 54 2.42 -6.31 -7.89
CA LEU A 54 1.28 -6.22 -8.79
C LEU A 54 1.40 -5.01 -9.73
N PHE A 55 1.76 -3.83 -9.22
CA PHE A 55 1.91 -2.65 -10.04
C PHE A 55 3.14 -2.69 -10.95
N VAL A 56 4.23 -3.32 -10.52
CA VAL A 56 5.40 -3.57 -11.38
C VAL A 56 5.05 -4.51 -12.53
N GLU A 57 4.27 -5.56 -12.27
CA GLU A 57 3.75 -6.45 -13.33
C GLU A 57 2.81 -5.73 -14.28
N LEU A 58 1.87 -4.95 -13.75
CA LEU A 58 0.94 -4.17 -14.54
C LEU A 58 1.66 -3.13 -15.42
N ALA A 59 2.64 -2.43 -14.86
CA ALA A 59 3.47 -1.48 -15.57
C ALA A 59 4.30 -2.13 -16.68
N ARG A 60 4.86 -3.33 -16.43
CA ARG A 60 5.54 -4.14 -17.45
C ARG A 60 4.59 -4.54 -18.57
N LEU A 61 3.37 -4.96 -18.23
CA LEU A 61 2.34 -5.34 -19.22
C LEU A 61 1.90 -4.16 -20.08
N LEU A 62 1.79 -2.96 -19.49
CA LEU A 62 1.42 -1.72 -20.18
C LEU A 62 2.57 -1.06 -20.96
N GLY A 63 3.77 -1.67 -21.00
CA GLY A 63 4.94 -1.14 -21.69
C GLY A 63 5.53 0.14 -21.08
N ARG A 64 5.16 0.46 -19.84
CA ARG A 64 5.58 1.68 -19.13
C ARG A 64 6.24 1.31 -17.80
N PRO A 65 7.53 0.96 -17.80
CA PRO A 65 8.21 0.53 -16.57
C PRO A 65 8.26 1.66 -15.53
N LEU A 66 8.01 1.31 -14.26
CA LEU A 66 8.05 2.25 -13.14
C LEU A 66 9.49 2.69 -12.81
N ARG A 67 9.62 3.96 -12.42
CA ARG A 67 10.86 4.53 -11.89
C ARG A 67 11.07 4.09 -10.44
N ARG A 68 12.32 4.17 -9.97
CA ARG A 68 12.67 3.81 -8.59
C ARG A 68 11.94 4.66 -7.55
N ALA A 69 11.74 5.95 -7.85
CA ALA A 69 10.97 6.85 -6.99
C ALA A 69 9.49 6.45 -6.88
N GLU A 70 8.85 6.05 -7.98
CA GLU A 70 7.46 5.57 -7.96
C GLU A 70 7.32 4.29 -7.14
N VAL A 71 8.22 3.33 -7.34
CA VAL A 71 8.23 2.07 -6.57
C VAL A 71 8.37 2.35 -5.06
N PHE A 72 9.23 3.29 -4.68
CA PHE A 72 9.40 3.67 -3.28
C PHE A 72 8.12 4.27 -2.67
N ILE A 73 7.43 5.15 -3.41
CA ILE A 73 6.17 5.74 -2.96
C ILE A 73 5.10 4.65 -2.86
N ILE A 74 4.96 3.79 -3.87
CA ILE A 74 4.02 2.68 -3.85
C ILE A 74 4.27 1.80 -2.64
N TYR A 75 5.52 1.38 -2.41
CA TYR A 75 5.87 0.53 -1.27
C TYR A 75 5.48 1.15 0.07
N SER A 76 5.96 2.38 0.30
CA SER A 76 5.80 3.05 1.59
C SER A 76 4.35 3.42 1.87
N MET A 77 3.67 4.00 0.88
CA MET A 77 2.31 4.50 1.05
C MET A 77 1.27 3.38 1.03
N SER A 78 1.45 2.34 0.20
CA SER A 78 0.54 1.20 0.18
C SER A 78 0.60 0.40 1.48
N GLY A 79 1.80 0.26 2.07
CA GLY A 79 1.96 -0.34 3.39
C GLY A 79 1.19 0.43 4.46
N LEU A 80 1.36 1.77 4.51
CA LEU A 80 0.63 2.62 5.45
C LEU A 80 -0.89 2.57 5.24
N ALA A 81 -1.33 2.64 3.97
CA ALA A 81 -2.74 2.60 3.62
C ALA A 81 -3.41 1.30 4.10
N ALA A 82 -2.76 0.15 3.89
CA ALA A 82 -3.30 -1.14 4.30
C ALA A 82 -3.26 -1.39 5.82
N MET A 83 -2.30 -0.79 6.53
CA MET A 83 -2.17 -0.94 8.00
C MET A 83 -3.03 0.03 8.80
N THR A 84 -3.63 1.05 8.16
CA THR A 84 -4.41 2.02 8.92
C THR A 84 -5.72 1.40 9.38
N ASN A 85 -6.00 1.46 10.68
CA ASN A 85 -7.12 0.75 11.32
C ASN A 85 -8.51 1.40 11.11
N TYR A 86 -8.70 2.23 10.08
CA TYR A 86 -9.98 2.92 9.85
C TYR A 86 -11.17 1.96 9.78
N PHE A 87 -11.01 0.83 9.09
CA PHE A 87 -12.06 -0.18 8.97
C PHE A 87 -12.02 -1.24 10.07
N MET A 88 -10.96 -1.33 10.87
CA MET A 88 -10.81 -2.37 11.91
C MET A 88 -11.82 -2.21 13.06
N ALA A 89 -12.22 -0.98 13.37
CA ALA A 89 -13.21 -0.71 14.40
C ALA A 89 -14.59 -1.27 14.05
N MET A 90 -14.93 -1.39 12.76
CA MET A 90 -16.26 -1.81 12.32
C MET A 90 -16.55 -3.30 12.62
N PRO A 91 -15.69 -4.28 12.23
CA PRO A 91 -15.83 -5.67 12.63
C PRO A 91 -15.81 -5.87 14.15
N TRP A 92 -14.94 -5.13 14.86
CA TRP A 92 -14.85 -5.20 16.31
C TRP A 92 -16.16 -4.77 17.00
N ASN A 93 -16.72 -3.64 16.55
CA ASN A 93 -18.02 -3.15 17.05
C ASN A 93 -19.17 -4.10 16.68
N ALA A 94 -19.13 -4.73 15.51
CA ALA A 94 -20.12 -5.73 15.12
C ALA A 94 -20.04 -6.98 16.00
N TYR A 95 -18.82 -7.49 16.25
CA TYR A 95 -18.58 -8.64 17.11
C TYR A 95 -19.13 -8.43 18.53
N ILE A 96 -18.84 -7.29 19.16
CA ILE A 96 -19.36 -6.98 20.51
C ILE A 96 -20.89 -6.94 20.55
N ARG A 97 -21.58 -6.58 19.45
CA ARG A 97 -23.05 -6.48 19.40
C ARG A 97 -23.75 -7.80 19.08
N THR A 98 -23.08 -8.72 18.38
CA THR A 98 -23.69 -9.97 17.91
C THR A 98 -23.22 -11.20 18.68
N SER A 99 -22.15 -11.09 19.47
CA SER A 99 -21.64 -12.22 20.23
C SER A 99 -22.61 -12.61 21.36
N PRO A 100 -22.88 -13.91 21.58
CA PRO A 100 -23.82 -14.38 22.61
C PRO A 100 -23.38 -14.10 24.07
N ILE A 101 -22.21 -13.49 24.25
CA ILE A 101 -21.56 -13.26 25.55
C ILE A 101 -21.71 -11.80 25.99
N SER A 102 -22.20 -10.90 25.12
CA SER A 102 -22.45 -9.47 25.44
C SER A 102 -23.76 -9.24 26.17
#